data_AF-A0AA40D0R5-F1
#
_entry.id   AF-A0AA40D0R5-F1
#
_cell.length_a   1.000
_cell.length_b   1.000
_cell.length_c   1.000
_cell.angle_alpha   90.00
_cell.angle_beta   90.00
_cell.angle_gamma   90.00
#
_symmetry.space_group_name_H-M   'P 1'
#
loop_
_entity.id
_entity.type
_entity.pdbx_description
1 polymer ?
#
loop_
_entity_poly.entity_id
_entity_poly.type
_entity_poly.pdbx_seq_one_letter_code
_entity_poly.pdbx_strand_id
1 'polypeptide(L)'
;MTWISKTITALGGLLLAHACYSAQEHSSLQSFRATAATLASSTPAAASLPIDIAIETVVATFIIVLGLVTGTRPLRPIQWRVWAGKLEREGVEGFMGNDGEMNRDYVGNPFRSLETRPGFIDIRKQRKEFANWVKSGGRSEAK
;
A
#
# COMPACT_ATOMS: atom_id res chain seq x y z
N MET A 1 0.00 -6.72 -9.70
CA MET A 1 -1.23 -6.15 -10.31
C MET A 1 -2.12 -5.60 -9.21
N THR A 2 -2.03 -4.30 -8.94
CA THR A 2 -2.75 -3.66 -7.82
C THR A 2 -4.27 -3.72 -7.98
N TRP A 3 -4.77 -3.85 -9.21
CA TRP A 3 -6.20 -3.98 -9.51
C TRP A 3 -6.82 -5.25 -8.94
N ILE A 4 -6.19 -6.43 -9.14
CA ILE A 4 -6.70 -7.71 -8.61
C ILE A 4 -6.80 -7.67 -7.08
N SER A 5 -5.74 -7.22 -6.41
CA SER A 5 -5.75 -7.10 -4.94
C SER A 5 -6.85 -6.14 -4.48
N LYS A 6 -6.97 -4.97 -5.10
CA LYS A 6 -8.01 -3.99 -4.78
C LYS A 6 -9.42 -4.57 -4.96
N THR A 7 -9.66 -5.31 -6.04
CA THR A 7 -10.96 -5.96 -6.28
C THR A 7 -11.25 -7.06 -5.26
N ILE A 8 -10.26 -7.86 -4.87
CA ILE A 8 -10.41 -8.90 -3.84
C ILE A 8 -10.74 -8.26 -2.50
N THR A 9 -9.99 -7.22 -2.09
CA THR A 9 -10.25 -6.49 -0.85
C THR A 9 -11.62 -5.83 -0.85
N ALA A 10 -12.04 -5.23 -1.96
CA ALA A 10 -13.36 -4.61 -2.09
C ALA A 10 -14.49 -5.63 -2.01
N LEU A 11 -14.35 -6.78 -2.69
CA LEU A 11 -15.31 -7.88 -2.62
C LEU A 11 -15.39 -8.45 -1.20
N GLY A 12 -14.26 -8.66 -0.53
CA GLY A 12 -14.24 -9.08 0.87
C GLY A 12 -14.94 -8.06 1.79
N GLY A 13 -14.74 -6.77 1.57
CA GLY A 13 -15.44 -5.70 2.30
C GLY A 13 -16.95 -5.71 2.09
N LEU A 14 -17.41 -5.96 0.87
CA LEU A 14 -18.83 -6.11 0.55
C LEU A 14 -19.44 -7.32 1.28
N LEU A 15 -18.77 -8.47 1.25
CA LEU A 15 -19.21 -9.68 1.97
C LEU A 15 -19.24 -9.45 3.48
N LEU A 16 -18.25 -8.74 4.03
CA LEU A 16 -18.22 -8.42 5.46
C LEU A 16 -19.38 -7.49 5.83
N ALA A 17 -19.66 -6.47 5.02
CA ALA A 17 -20.78 -5.57 5.23
C ALA A 17 -22.12 -6.33 5.20
N HIS A 18 -22.27 -7.28 4.27
CA HIS A 18 -23.43 -8.17 4.21
C HIS A 18 -23.58 -8.99 5.50
N ALA A 19 -22.52 -9.67 5.95
CA ALA A 19 -22.58 -10.49 7.15
C ALA A 19 -22.85 -9.66 8.42
N CYS A 20 -22.30 -8.44 8.51
CA CYS A 20 -22.62 -7.49 9.58
C CYS A 20 -24.10 -7.07 9.56
N TYR A 21 -24.66 -6.84 8.38
CA TYR A 21 -26.08 -6.53 8.22
C TYR A 21 -26.97 -7.70 8.66
N SER A 22 -26.65 -8.92 8.24
CA SER A 22 -27.36 -10.14 8.68
C SER A 22 -27.30 -10.34 10.20
N ALA A 23 -26.14 -10.08 10.82
CA ALA A 23 -25.99 -10.12 12.27
C ALA A 23 -26.86 -9.07 12.97
N GLN A 24 -26.95 -7.85 12.41
CA GLN A 24 -27.79 -6.78 12.93
C GLN A 24 -29.28 -7.15 12.85
N GLU A 25 -29.75 -7.64 11.70
CA GLU A 25 -31.14 -8.08 11.53
C GLU A 25 -31.48 -9.20 12.52
N HIS A 26 -30.62 -10.21 12.63
CA HIS A 26 -30.81 -11.31 13.57
C HIS A 26 -30.90 -10.80 15.02
N SER A 27 -29.96 -9.93 15.44
CA SER A 27 -29.97 -9.37 16.80
C SER A 27 -31.21 -8.50 17.05
N SER A 28 -31.68 -7.77 16.05
CA SER A 28 -32.87 -6.90 16.17
C SER A 28 -34.15 -7.73 16.34
N LEU A 29 -34.32 -8.79 15.53
CA LEU A 29 -35.45 -9.70 15.63
C LEU A 29 -35.46 -10.47 16.96
N GLN A 30 -34.29 -10.93 17.42
CA GLN A 30 -34.18 -11.61 18.71
C GLN A 30 -34.51 -10.67 19.88
N SER A 31 -34.10 -9.40 19.82
CA SER A 31 -34.42 -8.39 20.83
C SER A 31 -35.94 -8.13 20.90
N PHE A 32 -36.60 -8.03 19.74
CA PHE A 32 -38.06 -7.94 19.66
C PHE A 32 -38.75 -9.17 20.26
N ARG A 33 -38.28 -10.37 19.92
CA ARG A 33 -38.85 -11.62 20.42
C ARG A 33 -38.65 -11.79 21.92
N ALA A 34 -37.50 -11.40 22.46
CA ALA A 34 -37.25 -11.39 23.89
C ALA A 34 -38.20 -10.44 24.63
N THR A 35 -38.45 -9.25 24.07
CA THR A 35 -39.42 -8.28 24.62
C THR A 35 -40.86 -8.78 24.57
N ALA A 36 -41.24 -9.48 23.50
CA ALA A 36 -42.55 -10.12 23.41
C ALA A 36 -42.68 -11.31 24.39
N ALA A 37 -41.61 -12.09 24.57
CA ALA A 37 -41.58 -13.24 25.47
C ALA A 37 -41.70 -12.84 26.94
N THR A 38 -41.10 -11.71 27.35
CA THR A 38 -41.27 -11.14 28.69
C THR A 38 -42.69 -10.65 28.94
N LEU A 39 -43.33 -10.02 27.94
CA LEU A 39 -44.76 -9.69 28.01
C LEU A 39 -45.65 -10.94 28.12
N ALA A 40 -45.27 -12.03 27.44
CA ALA A 40 -46.00 -13.29 27.44
C ALA A 40 -45.63 -14.24 28.60
N SER A 41 -44.84 -13.81 29.59
CA SER A 41 -44.38 -14.64 30.72
C SER A 41 -43.72 -15.96 30.30
N SER A 42 -43.04 -15.95 29.15
CA SER A 42 -42.32 -17.10 28.59
C SER A 42 -40.81 -16.89 28.71
N THR A 43 -40.07 -17.95 29.03
CA THR A 43 -38.62 -17.87 29.26
C THR A 43 -37.90 -17.46 27.97
N PRO A 44 -37.12 -16.36 27.96
CA PRO A 44 -36.39 -15.95 26.76
C PRO A 44 -35.28 -16.97 26.46
N ALA A 45 -35.22 -17.45 25.22
CA ALA A 45 -34.17 -18.35 24.75
C ALA A 45 -32.83 -17.61 24.60
N ALA A 46 -31.71 -18.28 24.86
CA ALA A 46 -30.37 -17.72 24.71
C ALA A 46 -30.10 -17.31 23.25
N ALA A 47 -29.84 -16.03 23.02
CA ALA A 47 -29.55 -15.48 21.70
C ALA A 47 -28.09 -15.74 21.32
N SER A 48 -27.83 -16.89 20.70
CA SER A 48 -26.55 -17.18 20.05
C SER A 48 -26.58 -16.71 18.59
N LEU A 49 -25.43 -16.33 18.04
CA LEU A 49 -25.33 -15.98 16.63
C LEU A 49 -25.41 -17.26 15.79
N PRO A 50 -26.23 -17.28 14.72
CA PRO A 50 -26.27 -18.37 13.77
C PRO A 50 -24.88 -18.68 13.18
N ILE A 51 -24.60 -19.98 13.00
CA ILE A 51 -23.28 -20.47 12.58
C ILE A 51 -22.92 -20.07 11.14
N ASP A 52 -23.92 -19.94 10.27
CA ASP A 52 -23.79 -19.43 8.91
C ASP A 52 -23.21 -18.01 8.90
N ILE A 53 -23.79 -17.08 9.69
CA ILE A 53 -23.29 -15.70 9.82
C ILE A 53 -21.85 -15.70 10.37
N ALA A 54 -21.55 -16.58 11.34
CA ALA A 54 -20.19 -16.71 11.86
C ALA A 54 -19.19 -17.21 10.79
N ILE A 55 -19.57 -18.18 9.96
CA ILE A 55 -18.71 -18.67 8.86
C ILE A 55 -18.52 -17.58 7.80
N GLU A 56 -19.59 -16.88 7.41
CA GLU A 56 -19.54 -15.79 6.42
C GLU A 56 -18.59 -14.67 6.86
N THR A 57 -18.66 -14.24 8.12
CA THR A 57 -17.75 -13.21 8.66
C THR A 57 -16.28 -13.66 8.66
N VAL A 58 -16.01 -14.92 9.03
CA VAL A 58 -14.66 -15.49 9.00
C VAL A 58 -14.12 -15.54 7.57
N VAL A 59 -14.93 -16.06 6.62
CA VAL A 59 -14.54 -16.15 5.20
C VAL A 59 -14.31 -14.76 4.60
N ALA A 60 -15.20 -13.80 4.86
CA ALA A 60 -15.04 -12.43 4.40
C ALA A 60 -13.74 -11.80 4.95
N THR A 61 -13.43 -12.03 6.23
CA THR A 61 -12.19 -11.57 6.86
C THR A 61 -10.95 -12.18 6.18
N PHE A 62 -10.98 -13.49 5.89
CA PHE A 62 -9.89 -14.15 5.16
C PHE A 62 -9.69 -13.55 3.75
N ILE A 63 -10.76 -13.28 3.02
CA ILE A 63 -10.70 -12.67 1.69
C ILE A 63 -10.07 -11.26 1.77
N ILE A 64 -10.47 -10.45 2.76
CA ILE A 64 -9.89 -9.11 2.98
C ILE A 64 -8.39 -9.22 3.26
N VAL A 65 -7.98 -10.10 4.18
CA VAL A 65 -6.56 -10.29 4.53
C VAL A 65 -5.77 -10.75 3.30
N LEU A 66 -6.30 -11.68 2.52
CA LEU A 66 -5.68 -12.15 1.28
C LEU A 66 -5.52 -11.01 0.26
N GLY A 67 -6.56 -10.20 0.07
CA GLY A 67 -6.53 -9.03 -0.81
C GLY A 67 -5.48 -8.01 -0.36
N LEU A 68 -5.40 -7.72 0.94
CA LEU A 68 -4.41 -6.80 1.51
C LEU A 68 -2.98 -7.32 1.34
N VAL A 69 -2.72 -8.58 1.69
CA VAL A 69 -1.37 -9.19 1.61
C VAL A 69 -0.89 -9.25 0.16
N THR A 70 -1.74 -9.68 -0.77
CA THR A 70 -1.40 -9.73 -2.20
C THR A 70 -1.25 -8.35 -2.84
N GLY A 71 -1.79 -7.31 -2.21
CA GLY A 71 -1.65 -5.91 -2.61
C GLY A 71 -0.38 -5.24 -2.15
N THR A 72 0.37 -5.87 -1.25
CA THR A 72 1.61 -5.30 -0.73
C THR A 72 2.65 -5.18 -1.83
N ARG A 73 3.45 -4.09 -1.76
CA ARG A 73 4.59 -3.92 -2.66
C ARG A 73 5.68 -4.92 -2.30
N PRO A 74 6.45 -5.42 -3.28
CA PRO A 74 7.57 -6.29 -3.00
C PRO A 74 8.58 -5.58 -2.09
N LEU A 75 9.14 -6.33 -1.14
CA LEU A 75 10.14 -5.81 -0.22
C LEU A 75 11.40 -5.39 -1.00
N ARG A 76 12.03 -4.33 -0.51
CA ARG A 76 13.32 -3.88 -1.03
C ARG A 76 14.40 -4.91 -0.72
N PRO A 77 15.37 -5.10 -1.62
CA PRO A 77 16.53 -5.93 -1.31
C PRO A 77 17.32 -5.30 -0.15
N ILE A 78 17.65 -6.12 0.83
CA ILE A 78 18.39 -5.69 2.03
C ILE A 78 19.85 -5.33 1.68
N GLN A 79 20.42 -6.01 0.67
CA GLN A 79 21.80 -5.83 0.27
C GLN A 79 21.97 -4.65 -0.70
N TRP A 80 22.78 -3.67 -0.31
CA TRP A 80 23.03 -2.47 -1.12
C TRP A 80 23.66 -2.76 -2.47
N ARG A 81 24.51 -3.80 -2.58
CA ARG A 81 25.07 -4.23 -3.88
C ARG A 81 23.98 -4.72 -4.84
N VAL A 82 22.98 -5.45 -4.33
CA VAL A 82 21.85 -5.94 -5.14
C VAL A 82 20.96 -4.78 -5.56
N TRP A 83 20.71 -3.82 -4.66
CA TRP A 83 19.98 -2.60 -4.98
C TRP A 83 20.70 -1.75 -6.03
N ALA A 84 22.00 -1.50 -5.84
CA ALA A 84 22.82 -0.73 -6.78
C ALA A 84 22.87 -1.41 -8.16
N GLY A 85 23.09 -2.73 -8.22
CA GLY A 85 23.04 -3.46 -9.49
C GLY A 85 21.66 -3.45 -10.16
N LYS A 86 20.58 -3.47 -9.38
CA LYS A 86 19.22 -3.29 -9.91
C LYS A 86 19.04 -1.88 -10.49
N LEU A 87 19.52 -0.87 -9.78
CA LEU A 87 19.44 0.54 -10.19
C LEU A 87 20.25 0.82 -11.46
N GLU A 88 21.44 0.24 -11.60
CA GLU A 88 22.27 0.36 -12.80
C GLU A 88 21.62 -0.30 -14.02
N ARG A 89 20.96 -1.46 -13.81
CA ARG A 89 20.30 -2.20 -14.89
C ARG A 89 18.99 -1.57 -15.35
N GLU A 90 18.17 -1.11 -14.41
CA GLU A 90 16.81 -0.64 -14.66
C GLU A 90 16.73 0.90 -14.77
N GLY A 91 17.81 1.61 -14.41
CA GLY A 91 17.87 3.06 -14.42
C GLY A 91 16.83 3.71 -13.51
N VAL A 92 16.58 5.00 -13.71
CA VAL A 92 15.48 5.71 -13.03
C VAL A 92 14.11 5.28 -13.58
N GLU A 93 14.06 4.91 -14.85
CA GLU A 93 12.85 4.53 -15.59
C GLU A 93 12.21 3.26 -15.02
N GLY A 94 13.00 2.28 -14.57
CA GLY A 94 12.48 1.08 -13.92
C GLY A 94 11.86 1.32 -12.53
N PHE A 95 11.98 2.54 -12.00
CA PHE A 95 11.31 2.97 -10.78
C PHE A 95 10.21 4.02 -11.03
N MET A 96 9.89 4.33 -12.29
CA MET A 96 8.69 5.09 -12.61
C MET A 96 7.47 4.15 -12.52
N GLY A 97 6.45 4.58 -11.78
CA GLY A 97 5.17 3.91 -11.79
C GLY A 97 4.45 4.07 -13.13
N ASN A 98 3.41 3.27 -13.37
CA ASN A 98 2.53 3.44 -14.54
C ASN A 98 1.80 4.80 -14.57
N ASP A 99 1.81 5.53 -13.45
CA ASP A 99 1.30 6.88 -13.27
C ASP A 99 2.32 7.97 -13.67
N GLY A 100 3.54 7.59 -14.04
CA GLY A 100 4.63 8.53 -14.33
C GLY A 100 5.26 9.16 -13.09
N GLU A 101 4.78 8.81 -11.89
CA GLU A 101 5.39 9.25 -10.64
C GLU A 101 6.58 8.35 -10.30
N MET A 102 7.63 8.94 -9.72
CA MET A 102 8.70 8.14 -9.11
C MET A 102 8.11 7.29 -8.00
N ASN A 103 8.44 6.00 -8.01
CA ASN A 103 8.08 5.12 -6.92
C ASN A 103 8.60 5.73 -5.61
N ARG A 104 7.70 5.97 -4.66
CA ARG A 104 8.00 6.50 -3.31
C ARG A 104 9.11 5.72 -2.57
N ASP A 105 9.35 4.49 -3.00
CA ASP A 105 10.38 3.62 -2.45
C ASP A 105 11.78 3.81 -3.06
N TYR A 106 11.93 4.73 -4.01
CA TYR A 106 13.19 5.09 -4.66
C TYR A 106 14.10 5.90 -3.71
N VAL A 107 15.23 5.32 -3.33
CA VAL A 107 16.24 5.95 -2.45
C VAL A 107 17.47 6.44 -3.26
N GLY A 108 17.51 6.16 -4.56
CA GLY A 108 18.68 6.45 -5.41
C GLY A 108 19.86 5.51 -5.16
N ASN A 109 21.02 5.88 -5.71
CA ASN A 109 22.25 5.10 -5.60
C ASN A 109 22.85 5.20 -4.18
N PRO A 110 22.95 4.09 -3.41
CA PRO A 110 23.55 4.10 -2.07
C PRO A 110 25.02 4.55 -2.08
N PHE A 111 25.75 4.30 -3.16
CA PHE A 111 27.17 4.61 -3.29
C PHE A 111 27.44 6.01 -3.86
N ARG A 112 26.40 6.81 -4.09
CA ARG A 112 26.51 8.15 -4.69
C ARG A 112 27.51 9.06 -3.97
N SER A 113 27.64 8.94 -2.65
CA SER A 113 28.62 9.73 -1.89
C SER A 113 30.07 9.34 -2.20
N LEU A 114 30.33 8.05 -2.42
CA LEU A 114 31.64 7.54 -2.81
C LEU A 114 31.98 7.86 -4.26
N GLU A 115 30.98 7.91 -5.14
CA GLU A 115 31.16 8.28 -6.56
C GLU A 115 31.37 9.77 -6.75
N THR A 116 30.52 10.60 -6.12
CA THR A 116 30.58 12.07 -6.27
C THR A 116 31.68 12.71 -5.44
N ARG A 117 32.18 12.00 -4.41
CA ARG A 117 33.27 12.43 -3.52
C ARG A 117 33.17 13.91 -3.15
N PRO A 118 32.08 14.35 -2.49
CA PRO A 118 31.79 15.76 -2.31
C PRO A 118 32.90 16.54 -1.60
N GLY A 119 33.67 15.87 -0.73
CA GLY A 119 34.82 16.46 -0.04
C GLY A 119 36.08 16.68 -0.91
N PHE A 120 36.13 16.14 -2.13
CA PHE A 120 37.28 16.25 -3.03
C PHE A 120 36.98 17.10 -4.28
N ILE A 121 35.89 17.86 -4.26
CA ILE A 121 35.49 18.71 -5.36
C ILE A 121 36.43 19.92 -5.46
N ASP A 122 36.92 20.22 -6.67
CA ASP A 122 37.64 21.46 -6.94
C ASP A 122 36.65 22.65 -7.03
N ILE A 123 36.48 23.31 -5.89
CA ILE A 123 35.60 24.48 -5.74
C ILE A 123 36.01 25.63 -6.67
N ARG A 124 37.32 25.79 -6.96
CA ARG A 124 37.81 26.89 -7.80
C ARG A 124 37.45 26.64 -9.26
N LYS A 125 37.62 25.40 -9.72
CA LYS A 125 37.22 24.99 -11.07
C LYS A 125 35.71 25.16 -11.27
N GLN A 126 34.88 24.68 -10.35
CA GLN A 126 33.42 24.81 -10.45
C GLN A 126 32.96 26.27 -10.50
N ARG A 127 33.56 27.15 -9.70
CA ARG A 127 33.24 28.59 -9.73
C ARG A 127 33.61 29.24 -11.08
N LYS A 128 34.73 28.83 -11.68
CA LYS A 128 35.15 29.31 -13.00
C LYS A 128 34.21 28.82 -14.11
N GLU A 129 33.83 27.55 -14.07
CA GLU A 129 32.86 26.96 -15.00
C GLU A 129 31.50 27.66 -14.89
N PHE A 130 31.00 27.88 -13.67
CA PHE A 130 29.76 28.62 -13.44
C PHE A 130 29.86 30.06 -13.97
N ALA A 131 30.95 30.79 -13.68
CA ALA A 131 31.14 32.15 -14.18
C ALA A 131 31.20 32.22 -15.72
N ASN A 132 31.81 31.22 -16.37
CA ASN A 132 31.84 31.11 -17.81
C ASN A 132 30.45 30.82 -18.39
N TRP A 133 29.68 29.94 -17.75
CA TRP A 133 28.30 29.63 -18.15
C TRP A 133 27.36 30.83 -18.00
N VAL A 134 27.50 31.63 -16.94
CA VAL A 134 26.76 32.89 -16.79
C VAL A 134 27.11 33.86 -17.94
N LYS A 135 28.40 33.96 -18.29
CA LYS A 135 28.86 34.81 -19.41
C LYS A 135 28.39 34.33 -20.78
N SER A 136 28.16 33.02 -20.97
CA SER A 136 27.59 32.47 -22.22
C SER A 136 26.06 32.59 -22.32
N GLY A 137 25.42 33.23 -21.32
CA GLY A 137 23.97 33.50 -21.33
C GLY A 137 23.13 32.23 -21.12
N GLY A 138 23.65 31.24 -20.40
CA GLY A 138 22.92 30.02 -20.08
C GLY A 138 22.81 29.00 -21.23
N ARG A 139 23.39 29.30 -22.40
CA ARG A 139 23.57 28.30 -23.46
C ARG A 139 24.70 27.35 -23.05
N SER A 140 24.32 26.17 -22.58
CA SER A 140 25.23 25.03 -22.54
C SER A 140 25.52 24.64 -23.99
N GLU A 141 26.78 24.67 -24.42
CA GLU A 141 27.16 23.97 -25.64
C GLU A 141 26.89 22.48 -25.38
N ALA A 142 25.84 21.96 -25.99
CA ALA A 142 25.63 20.52 -26.10
C ALA A 142 26.72 20.00 -27.02
N LYS A 143 27.59 19.15 -26.47
CA LYS A 143 28.52 18.34 -27.23
C LYS A 143 28.08 16.90 -27.14
#